data_AF-A0A7Y4R6R9-F1
#
_entry.id   AF-A0A7Y4R6R9-F1
#
_cell.length_a   1.000
_cell.length_b   1.000
_cell.length_c   1.000
_cell.angle_alpha   90.00
_cell.angle_beta   90.00
_cell.angle_gamma   90.00
#
_symmetry.space_group_name_H-M   'P 1'
#
loop_
_entity.id
_entity.type
_entity.pdbx_description
1 polymer ?
#
loop_
_entity_poly.entity_id
_entity_poly.type
_entity_poly.pdbx_seq_one_letter_code
_entity_poly.pdbx_strand_id
1 'polypeptide(L)'
;SAGFVLYNKDLFFGAAFSHINTPNLSILSTETRLPMKMVFHGGGRITLNGGIRTVAKPSYLTPSFIYRVQGLISQFDVGLNYHVDPVSLGVWYRGKPWETTITNSVQQDALVFTMGLYLKNLTIGYSYDFSLSGLSTATGGAHEVSLVYEFSAKPLHRGVKKRNRLIPCPSFNSRDGFWN
;
A
#
# COMPACT_ATOMS: atom_id res chain seq x y z
N SER A 1 -4.74 -7.00 -18.23
CA SER A 1 -5.05 -6.22 -17.03
C SER A 1 -5.29 -4.77 -17.42
N ALA A 2 -6.09 -4.03 -16.67
CA ALA A 2 -6.36 -2.62 -16.89
C ALA A 2 -6.48 -1.91 -15.54
N GLY A 3 -6.28 -0.59 -15.48
CA GLY A 3 -6.42 0.17 -14.24
C GLY A 3 -6.37 1.67 -14.46
N PHE A 4 -6.79 2.43 -13.46
CA PHE A 4 -6.75 3.89 -13.47
C PHE A 4 -6.41 4.43 -12.08
N VAL A 5 -5.85 5.64 -12.05
CA VAL A 5 -5.57 6.40 -10.83
C VAL A 5 -5.97 7.85 -11.06
N LEU A 6 -6.74 8.40 -10.15
CA LEU A 6 -7.13 9.80 -10.03
C LEU A 6 -6.42 10.37 -8.80
N TYR A 7 -5.77 11.51 -8.94
CA TYR A 7 -5.04 12.11 -7.83
C TYR A 7 -5.10 13.64 -7.87
N ASN A 8 -5.00 14.22 -6.69
CA ASN A 8 -4.78 15.64 -6.44
C ASN A 8 -3.68 15.80 -5.38
N LYS A 9 -3.40 17.04 -4.96
CA LYS A 9 -2.44 17.38 -3.91
C LYS A 9 -2.65 16.61 -2.59
N ASP A 10 -3.91 16.40 -2.23
CA ASP A 10 -4.28 15.87 -0.92
C ASP A 10 -5.00 14.52 -0.98
N LEU A 11 -5.42 14.04 -2.16
CA LEU A 11 -6.24 12.83 -2.29
C LEU A 11 -5.79 11.99 -3.47
N PHE A 12 -5.87 10.67 -3.34
CA PHE A 12 -5.68 9.74 -4.43
C PHE A 12 -6.72 8.61 -4.35
N PHE A 13 -7.14 8.14 -5.51
CA PHE A 13 -8.07 7.03 -5.68
C PHE A 13 -7.71 6.27 -6.94
N GLY A 14 -7.81 4.95 -6.94
CA GLY A 14 -7.52 4.14 -8.10
C GLY A 14 -8.17 2.78 -8.06
N ALA A 15 -8.24 2.16 -9.23
CA ALA A 15 -8.70 0.80 -9.38
C ALA A 15 -7.80 0.03 -10.35
N ALA A 16 -7.60 -1.27 -10.08
CA ALA A 16 -6.85 -2.18 -10.92
C ALA A 16 -7.63 -3.48 -11.13
N PHE A 17 -7.69 -3.93 -12.37
CA PHE A 17 -8.38 -5.12 -12.85
C PHE A 17 -7.35 -6.06 -13.48
N SER A 18 -7.09 -7.18 -12.82
CA SER A 18 -6.17 -8.24 -13.26
C SER A 18 -6.95 -9.47 -13.71
N HIS A 19 -6.35 -10.26 -14.61
CA HIS A 19 -6.96 -11.49 -15.15
C HIS A 19 -8.32 -11.27 -15.85
N ILE A 20 -8.48 -10.14 -16.56
CA ILE A 20 -9.71 -9.79 -17.30
C ILE A 20 -10.13 -10.89 -18.27
N ASN A 21 -9.17 -11.58 -18.88
CA ASN A 21 -9.43 -12.64 -19.86
C ASN A 21 -9.70 -14.01 -19.21
N THR A 22 -9.80 -14.08 -17.87
CA THR A 22 -10.03 -15.31 -17.09
C THR A 22 -9.24 -16.51 -17.60
N PRO A 23 -7.89 -16.45 -17.57
CA PRO A 23 -7.05 -17.47 -18.19
C PRO A 23 -7.30 -18.85 -17.54
N ASN A 24 -7.23 -19.90 -18.36
CA ASN A 24 -7.24 -21.27 -17.87
C ASN A 24 -5.86 -21.58 -17.28
N LEU A 25 -5.83 -21.99 -16.00
CA LEU A 25 -4.63 -22.35 -15.24
C LEU A 25 -4.41 -23.87 -15.19
N SER A 26 -5.11 -24.65 -16.01
CA SER A 26 -4.99 -26.09 -15.91
C SER A 26 -3.61 -26.62 -16.25
N ILE A 27 -3.13 -27.51 -15.40
CA ILE A 27 -1.89 -28.28 -15.58
C ILE A 27 -2.23 -29.71 -16.02
N LEU A 28 -3.30 -30.27 -15.45
CA LEU A 28 -3.98 -31.46 -15.93
C LEU A 28 -5.18 -30.99 -16.77
N SER A 29 -5.61 -31.74 -17.79
CA SER A 29 -6.61 -31.38 -18.80
C SER A 29 -8.05 -31.11 -18.31
N THR A 30 -8.20 -30.61 -17.09
CA THR A 30 -9.42 -30.11 -16.45
C THR A 30 -9.57 -28.60 -16.67
N GLU A 31 -10.74 -28.04 -16.93
CA GLU A 31 -10.88 -26.58 -17.05
C GLU A 31 -10.83 -25.88 -15.66
N THR A 32 -9.75 -25.14 -15.36
CA THR A 32 -9.64 -24.33 -14.14
C THR A 32 -9.42 -22.87 -14.50
N ARG A 33 -10.49 -22.08 -14.52
CA ARG A 33 -10.41 -20.66 -14.89
C ARG A 33 -10.10 -19.77 -13.69
N LEU A 34 -9.13 -18.89 -13.85
CA LEU A 34 -8.78 -17.91 -12.82
C LEU A 34 -9.78 -16.74 -12.84
N PRO A 35 -10.51 -16.48 -11.74
CA PRO A 35 -11.44 -15.37 -11.70
C PRO A 35 -10.70 -14.03 -11.78
N MET A 36 -11.37 -13.04 -12.36
CA MET A 36 -10.87 -11.67 -12.44
C MET A 36 -10.62 -11.12 -11.02
N LYS A 37 -9.46 -10.48 -10.83
CA LYS A 37 -9.08 -9.81 -9.58
C LYS A 37 -9.33 -8.32 -9.72
N MET A 38 -10.11 -7.75 -8.82
CA MET A 38 -10.41 -6.33 -8.75
C MET A 38 -9.80 -5.76 -7.47
N VAL A 39 -9.10 -4.63 -7.59
CA VAL A 39 -8.49 -3.93 -6.47
C VAL A 39 -8.85 -2.46 -6.55
N PHE A 40 -9.57 -1.96 -5.56
CA PHE A 40 -9.87 -0.55 -5.38
C PHE A 40 -8.99 -0.03 -4.23
N HIS A 41 -8.41 1.14 -4.39
CA HIS A 41 -7.58 1.74 -3.35
C HIS A 41 -7.79 3.25 -3.34
N GLY A 42 -7.60 3.85 -2.18
CA GLY A 42 -7.64 5.30 -2.05
C GLY A 42 -7.06 5.75 -0.74
N GLY A 43 -6.79 7.03 -0.65
CA GLY A 43 -6.25 7.65 0.54
C GLY A 43 -6.13 9.15 0.39
N GLY A 44 -5.75 9.79 1.48
CA GLY A 44 -5.52 11.23 1.51
C GLY A 44 -4.28 11.58 2.29
N ARG A 45 -3.71 12.74 2.03
CA ARG A 45 -2.61 13.34 2.78
C ARG A 45 -3.16 14.52 3.56
N ILE A 46 -3.04 14.46 4.87
CA ILE A 46 -3.45 15.51 5.80
C ILE A 46 -2.16 16.06 6.43
N THR A 47 -1.77 17.27 6.06
CA THR A 47 -0.59 17.93 6.64
C THR A 47 -0.91 18.45 8.04
N LEU A 48 -0.11 18.07 9.02
CA LEU A 48 -0.20 18.56 10.40
C LEU A 48 0.68 19.81 10.53
N ASN A 49 0.08 20.98 10.34
CA ASN A 49 0.76 22.25 10.57
C ASN A 49 0.90 22.47 12.09
N GLY A 50 2.10 22.24 12.63
CA GLY A 50 2.39 22.41 14.07
C GLY A 50 3.12 21.24 14.76
N GLY A 51 3.65 20.26 14.02
CA GLY A 51 4.44 19.17 14.58
C GLY A 51 5.78 19.62 15.22
N ILE A 52 6.43 18.70 15.95
CA ILE A 52 7.69 18.87 16.71
C ILE A 52 8.87 19.38 15.85
N ARG A 53 8.79 19.33 14.51
CA ARG A 53 9.81 19.83 13.59
C ARG A 53 9.34 21.07 12.84
N THR A 54 10.30 21.99 12.65
CA THR A 54 10.23 23.28 11.95
C THR A 54 9.45 23.21 10.63
N VAL A 55 8.86 24.34 10.22
CA VAL A 55 8.08 24.59 8.98
C VAL A 55 8.66 23.91 7.71
N ALA A 56 9.96 23.64 7.67
CA ALA A 56 10.64 22.94 6.57
C ALA A 56 10.37 21.43 6.44
N LYS A 57 9.82 20.75 7.46
CA LYS A 57 9.54 19.30 7.44
C LYS A 57 8.19 18.97 8.09
N PRO A 58 7.07 19.32 7.44
CA PRO A 58 5.75 19.07 8.00
C PRO A 58 5.48 17.58 8.13
N SER A 59 5.01 17.15 9.31
CA SER A 59 4.47 15.82 9.48
C SER A 59 3.12 15.71 8.77
N TYR A 60 2.79 14.53 8.27
CA TYR A 60 1.52 14.29 7.59
C TYR A 60 0.93 12.93 7.95
N LEU A 61 -0.39 12.90 8.04
CA LEU A 61 -1.18 11.69 8.21
C LEU A 61 -1.74 11.25 6.87
N THR A 62 -1.68 9.96 6.61
CA THR A 62 -2.15 9.36 5.37
C THR A 62 -3.15 8.26 5.68
N PRO A 63 -4.44 8.60 5.90
CA PRO A 63 -5.50 7.59 5.92
C PRO A 63 -5.60 6.95 4.53
N SER A 64 -5.74 5.62 4.49
CA SER A 64 -5.81 4.87 3.25
C SER A 64 -6.65 3.61 3.42
N PHE A 65 -7.24 3.14 2.32
CA PHE A 65 -7.97 1.89 2.29
C PHE A 65 -7.68 1.14 0.98
N ILE A 66 -7.81 -0.17 1.04
CA ILE A 66 -7.66 -1.07 -0.09
C ILE A 66 -8.75 -2.14 0.00
N TYR A 67 -9.56 -2.27 -1.03
CA TYR A 67 -10.56 -3.31 -1.18
C TYR A 67 -10.18 -4.23 -2.33
N ARG A 68 -10.08 -5.53 -2.07
CA ARG A 68 -9.65 -6.54 -3.04
C ARG A 68 -10.73 -7.60 -3.15
N VAL A 69 -11.08 -7.99 -4.37
CA VAL A 69 -12.01 -9.07 -4.65
C VAL A 69 -11.44 -9.97 -5.73
N GLN A 70 -11.47 -11.28 -5.50
CA GLN A 70 -11.08 -12.28 -6.49
C GLN A 70 -11.94 -13.53 -6.32
N GLY A 71 -12.86 -13.75 -7.26
CA GLY A 71 -13.86 -14.83 -7.14
C GLY A 71 -14.75 -14.62 -5.92
N LEU A 72 -14.85 -15.64 -5.07
CA LEU A 72 -15.65 -15.61 -3.83
C LEU A 72 -14.90 -14.97 -2.64
N ILE A 73 -13.62 -14.63 -2.81
CA ILE A 73 -12.79 -14.11 -1.73
C ILE A 73 -12.71 -12.59 -1.85
N SER A 74 -13.11 -11.90 -0.79
CA SER A 74 -13.02 -10.45 -0.64
C SER A 74 -12.19 -10.10 0.61
N GLN A 75 -11.41 -9.03 0.51
CA GLN A 75 -10.56 -8.53 1.58
C GLN A 75 -10.63 -7.00 1.62
N PHE A 76 -10.80 -6.45 2.81
CA PHE A 76 -10.79 -5.02 3.05
C PHE A 76 -9.69 -4.69 4.05
N ASP A 77 -8.80 -3.78 3.65
CA ASP A 77 -7.74 -3.22 4.46
C ASP A 77 -8.01 -1.72 4.63
N VAL A 78 -7.94 -1.21 5.85
CA VAL A 78 -7.98 0.23 6.13
C VAL A 78 -6.88 0.56 7.11
N GLY A 79 -6.18 1.67 6.89
CA GLY A 79 -5.06 2.03 7.72
C GLY A 79 -4.78 3.52 7.73
N LEU A 80 -3.89 3.88 8.64
CA LEU A 80 -3.42 5.24 8.84
C LEU A 80 -1.91 5.20 8.96
N ASN A 81 -1.23 5.91 8.07
CA ASN A 81 0.22 6.10 8.13
C ASN A 81 0.54 7.52 8.61
N TYR A 82 1.27 7.64 9.70
CA TYR A 82 1.89 8.86 10.16
C TYR A 82 3.32 8.96 9.62
N HIS A 83 3.59 10.01 8.87
CA HIS A 83 4.91 10.28 8.30
C HIS A 83 5.53 11.49 9.00
N VAL A 84 6.74 11.28 9.51
CA VAL A 84 7.57 12.28 10.17
C VAL A 84 9.02 12.04 9.76
N ASP A 85 9.49 12.74 8.72
CA ASP A 85 10.84 12.55 8.17
C ASP A 85 11.91 12.44 9.28
N PRO A 86 12.79 11.42 9.30
CA PRO A 86 12.97 10.33 8.33
C PRO A 86 12.19 9.04 8.64
N VAL A 87 11.20 9.07 9.53
CA VAL A 87 10.46 7.89 9.97
C VAL A 87 9.01 7.92 9.47
N SER A 88 8.44 6.76 9.17
CA SER A 88 6.99 6.56 9.07
C SER A 88 6.54 5.48 10.02
N LEU A 89 5.37 5.67 10.61
CA LEU A 89 4.69 4.67 11.42
C LEU A 89 3.30 4.50 10.85
N GLY A 90 2.81 3.27 10.74
CA GLY A 90 1.49 3.01 10.19
C GLY A 90 0.80 1.88 10.92
N VAL A 91 -0.51 2.01 11.06
CA VAL A 91 -1.37 0.97 11.61
C VAL A 91 -2.44 0.66 10.59
N TRP A 92 -2.59 -0.62 10.29
CA TRP A 92 -3.54 -1.15 9.32
C TRP A 92 -4.40 -2.20 10.00
N TYR A 93 -5.67 -2.17 9.67
CA TYR A 93 -6.65 -3.16 10.07
C TYR A 93 -7.13 -3.87 8.81
N ARG A 94 -7.00 -5.20 8.82
CA ARG A 94 -7.48 -6.10 7.79
C ARG A 94 -8.66 -6.89 8.34
N GLY A 95 -9.82 -6.68 7.74
CA GLY A 95 -11.04 -7.34 8.19
C GLY A 95 -12.25 -6.83 7.45
N LYS A 96 -13.32 -7.63 7.48
CA LYS A 96 -14.63 -7.26 6.93
C LYS A 96 -15.59 -7.01 8.08
N PRO A 97 -15.66 -5.78 8.63
CA PRO A 97 -16.55 -5.49 9.74
C PRO A 97 -18.04 -5.58 9.36
N TRP A 98 -18.37 -5.54 8.07
CA TRP A 98 -19.74 -5.63 7.54
C TRP A 98 -20.20 -7.03 7.18
N GLU A 99 -19.32 -8.04 7.18
CA GLU A 99 -19.69 -9.43 6.92
C GLU A 99 -19.57 -10.25 8.21
N THR A 100 -20.70 -10.77 8.66
CA THR A 100 -20.78 -11.74 9.76
C THR A 100 -20.50 -13.14 9.23
N THR A 101 -19.58 -13.86 9.89
CA THR A 101 -19.32 -15.28 9.57
C THR A 101 -20.53 -16.13 9.99
N ILE A 102 -20.63 -17.37 9.48
CA ILE A 102 -21.66 -18.38 9.82
C ILE A 102 -21.81 -18.60 11.35
N THR A 103 -20.80 -18.21 12.14
CA THR A 103 -20.76 -18.28 13.61
C THR A 103 -21.03 -16.95 14.33
N ASN A 104 -21.72 -15.97 13.70
CA ASN A 104 -22.03 -14.64 14.29
C ASN A 104 -20.79 -13.85 14.79
N SER A 105 -19.60 -14.19 14.30
CA SER A 105 -18.35 -13.50 14.65
C SER A 105 -17.94 -12.54 13.54
N VAL A 106 -17.49 -11.35 13.92
CA VAL A 106 -16.94 -10.35 12.99
C VAL A 106 -15.73 -10.96 12.31
N GLN A 107 -15.65 -10.90 10.97
CA GLN A 107 -14.50 -11.41 10.23
C GLN A 107 -13.31 -10.44 10.37
N GLN A 108 -12.58 -10.57 11.47
CA GLN A 108 -11.34 -9.85 11.75
C GLN A 108 -10.16 -10.75 11.44
N ASP A 109 -9.26 -10.31 10.57
CA ASP A 109 -8.16 -11.14 10.07
C ASP A 109 -6.87 -10.80 10.79
N ALA A 110 -6.40 -9.54 10.66
CA ALA A 110 -5.17 -9.09 11.27
C ALA A 110 -5.12 -7.58 11.51
N LEU A 111 -4.30 -7.17 12.47
CA LEU A 111 -3.85 -5.81 12.68
C LEU A 111 -2.37 -5.74 12.34
N VAL A 112 -2.02 -4.91 11.37
CA VAL A 112 -0.66 -4.79 10.84
C VAL A 112 -0.04 -3.48 11.30
N PHE A 113 1.08 -3.59 12.00
CA PHE A 113 1.92 -2.44 12.32
C PHE A 113 3.02 -2.31 11.28
N THR A 114 3.32 -1.08 10.89
CA THR A 114 4.37 -0.78 9.92
C THR A 114 5.25 0.34 10.44
N MET A 115 6.55 0.21 10.21
CA MET A 115 7.56 1.22 10.50
C MET A 115 8.47 1.35 9.29
N GLY A 116 8.79 2.57 8.89
CA GLY A 116 9.70 2.86 7.78
C GLY A 116 10.75 3.87 8.23
N LEU A 117 11.99 3.66 7.79
CA LEU A 117 13.11 4.58 7.97
C LEU A 117 13.66 4.94 6.58
N TYR A 118 13.59 6.22 6.24
CA TYR A 118 14.00 6.77 4.95
C TYR A 118 15.33 7.52 5.10
N LEU A 119 16.42 6.84 4.78
CA LEU A 119 17.75 7.43 4.66
C LEU A 119 17.98 7.84 3.20
N LYS A 120 19.09 8.55 2.92
CA LYS A 120 19.35 9.18 1.62
C LYS A 120 19.28 8.23 0.41
N ASN A 121 19.84 7.03 0.53
CA ASN A 121 19.86 6.00 -0.53
C ASN A 121 19.35 4.64 -0.03
N LEU A 122 18.93 4.56 1.24
CA LEU A 122 18.55 3.32 1.90
C LEU A 122 17.21 3.53 2.59
N THR A 123 16.27 2.66 2.32
CA THR A 123 14.98 2.61 3.01
C THR A 123 14.87 1.27 3.71
N ILE A 124 14.58 1.30 5.01
CA ILE A 124 14.36 0.10 5.80
C ILE A 124 12.90 0.13 6.24
N GLY A 125 12.15 -0.92 5.91
CA GLY A 125 10.79 -1.11 6.37
C GLY A 125 10.71 -2.31 7.31
N TYR A 126 9.86 -2.23 8.31
CA TYR A 126 9.53 -3.31 9.21
C TYR A 126 8.00 -3.39 9.34
N SER A 127 7.45 -4.59 9.28
CA SER A 127 6.03 -4.82 9.53
C SER A 127 5.83 -5.99 10.49
N TYR A 128 4.75 -5.89 11.26
CA TYR A 128 4.31 -6.94 12.16
C TYR A 128 2.81 -7.17 11.97
N ASP A 129 2.48 -8.37 11.50
CA ASP A 129 1.11 -8.81 11.27
C ASP A 129 0.62 -9.55 12.52
N PHE A 130 -0.27 -8.91 13.28
CA PHE A 130 -0.92 -9.50 14.44
C PHE A 130 -2.28 -10.09 14.05
N SER A 131 -2.38 -11.41 13.96
CA SER A 131 -3.62 -12.10 13.60
C SER A 131 -4.67 -11.95 14.70
N LEU A 132 -5.91 -11.61 14.35
CA LEU A 132 -7.04 -11.43 15.30
C LEU A 132 -8.04 -12.61 15.28
N SER A 133 -7.94 -13.52 14.31
CA SER A 133 -8.87 -14.64 14.16
C SER A 133 -8.67 -15.74 15.23
N GLY A 134 -9.68 -16.57 15.48
CA GLY A 134 -9.63 -17.64 16.51
C GLY A 134 -8.55 -18.72 16.32
N LEU A 135 -7.88 -18.77 15.15
CA LEU A 135 -6.68 -19.59 14.91
C LEU A 135 -5.38 -18.91 15.38
N SER A 136 -5.45 -17.65 15.84
CA SER A 136 -4.33 -16.77 16.16
C SER A 136 -3.48 -17.24 17.33
N THR A 137 -4.08 -17.91 18.34
CA THR A 137 -3.37 -18.33 19.56
C THR A 137 -2.20 -19.28 19.29
N ALA A 138 -2.13 -19.90 18.10
CA ALA A 138 -1.07 -20.83 17.72
C ALA A 138 0.10 -20.20 16.93
N THR A 139 -0.05 -19.00 16.35
CA THR A 139 0.92 -18.50 15.34
C THR A 139 1.77 -17.31 15.77
N GLY A 140 1.39 -16.56 16.83
CA GLY A 140 2.22 -15.49 17.40
C GLY A 140 2.44 -14.25 16.52
N GLY A 141 1.86 -14.22 15.32
CA GLY A 141 2.03 -13.16 14.32
C GLY A 141 3.22 -13.40 13.38
N ALA A 142 3.40 -12.50 12.41
CA ALA A 142 4.49 -12.57 11.43
C ALA A 142 5.30 -11.26 11.40
N HIS A 143 6.63 -11.38 11.49
CA HIS A 143 7.56 -10.26 11.37
C HIS A 143 8.17 -10.23 9.98
N GLU A 144 8.12 -9.08 9.32
CA GLU A 144 8.72 -8.86 8.01
C GLU A 144 9.69 -7.67 8.05
N VAL A 145 10.85 -7.83 7.42
CA VAL A 145 11.86 -6.77 7.26
C VAL A 145 12.11 -6.57 5.78
N SER A 146 12.02 -5.33 5.31
CA SER A 146 12.28 -4.93 3.93
C SER A 146 13.44 -3.94 3.87
N LEU A 147 14.27 -4.09 2.84
CA LEU A 147 15.41 -3.22 2.60
C LEU A 147 15.44 -2.81 1.14
N VAL A 148 15.44 -1.51 0.88
CA VAL A 148 15.47 -0.94 -0.46
C VAL A 148 16.69 -0.03 -0.56
N TYR A 149 17.58 -0.32 -1.51
CA TYR A 149 18.72 0.54 -1.82
C TYR A 149 18.57 1.12 -3.22
N GLU A 150 18.62 2.45 -3.33
CA GLU A 150 18.38 3.14 -4.59
C GLU A 150 19.68 3.66 -5.21
N PHE A 151 20.03 3.16 -6.39
CA PHE A 151 21.18 3.61 -7.16
C PHE A 151 20.77 4.73 -8.14
N SER A 152 21.40 5.91 -8.02
CA SER A 152 21.24 6.97 -9.03
C SER A 152 22.23 6.74 -10.17
N ALA A 153 21.75 6.19 -11.29
CA ALA A 153 22.55 6.06 -12.49
C ALA A 153 22.62 7.41 -13.24
N LYS A 154 23.83 7.83 -13.62
CA LYS A 154 23.99 9.00 -14.51
C LYS A 154 23.24 8.71 -15.82
N PRO A 155 22.44 9.64 -16.36
CA PRO A 155 21.70 9.40 -17.59
C PRO A 155 22.66 9.12 -18.74
N LEU A 156 22.57 7.91 -19.31
CA LEU A 156 23.41 7.43 -20.41
C LEU A 156 23.19 8.19 -21.73
N HIS A 157 22.14 9.00 -21.87
CA HIS A 157 21.85 9.82 -23.05
C HIS A 157 21.34 11.21 -22.66
N ARG A 158 22.13 12.25 -22.99
CA ARG A 158 21.87 13.67 -22.70
C ARG A 158 20.86 14.36 -23.63
N GLY A 159 20.23 13.63 -24.56
CA GLY A 159 19.59 14.23 -25.74
C GLY A 159 18.10 14.00 -25.96
N VAL A 160 17.41 13.18 -25.16
CA VAL A 160 15.97 12.93 -25.38
C VAL A 160 15.16 13.93 -24.57
N LYS A 161 14.68 15.01 -25.20
CA LYS A 161 13.59 15.84 -24.67
C LYS A 161 12.33 14.97 -24.59
N LYS A 162 12.18 14.21 -23.50
CA LYS A 162 10.94 13.47 -23.24
C LYS A 162 9.85 14.49 -22.95
N ARG A 163 9.02 14.80 -23.96
CA ARG A 163 7.72 15.46 -23.81
C ARG A 163 6.69 14.51 -23.17
N ASN A 164 7.12 13.69 -22.22
CA ASN A 164 6.27 12.74 -21.52
C ASN A 164 6.13 13.24 -20.09
N ARG A 165 4.93 13.74 -19.82
CA ARG A 165 4.41 14.06 -18.50
C ARG A 165 4.65 12.83 -17.62
N LEU A 166 5.71 12.86 -16.82
CA LEU A 166 6.00 11.83 -15.83
C LEU A 166 4.78 11.79 -14.92
N ILE A 167 4.09 10.66 -14.88
CA ILE A 167 3.16 10.38 -13.78
C ILE A 167 4.07 10.35 -12.55
N PRO A 168 3.98 11.33 -11.63
CA PRO A 168 4.88 11.40 -10.51
C PRO A 168 4.65 10.16 -9.64
N CYS A 169 5.66 9.30 -9.56
CA CYS A 169 5.63 8.19 -8.62
C CYS A 169 5.68 8.75 -7.20
N PRO A 170 4.84 8.29 -6.26
CA PRO A 170 4.96 8.70 -4.87
C PRO A 170 6.33 8.29 -4.34
N SER A 171 7.22 9.26 -4.13
CA SER A 171 8.51 9.06 -3.48
C SER A 171 8.41 9.49 -2.02
N PHE A 172 8.63 8.56 -1.10
CA PHE A 172 8.60 8.83 0.34
C PHE A 172 9.96 9.28 0.91
N ASN A 173 10.99 9.39 0.06
CA ASN A 173 12.35 9.77 0.44
C ASN A 173 12.52 11.29 0.55
N SER A 174 13.39 11.72 1.47
CA SER A 174 13.81 13.12 1.74
C SER A 174 14.67 13.75 0.63
N ARG A 175 14.63 13.21 -0.59
CA ARG A 175 15.13 13.96 -1.75
C ARG A 175 14.20 15.15 -1.98
N ASP A 176 14.73 16.25 -2.50
CA ASP A 176 13.91 17.36 -2.98
C ASP A 176 12.94 16.84 -4.05
N GLY A 177 11.77 16.43 -3.58
CA GLY A 177 10.60 16.13 -4.37
C GLY A 177 9.72 17.37 -4.39
N PHE A 178 8.94 17.47 -5.47
CA PHE A 178 8.01 18.53 -5.91
C PHE A 178 7.31 19.44 -4.86
N TRP A 179 7.30 19.06 -3.59
CA TRP A 179 6.75 19.84 -2.48
C TRP A 179 7.75 20.86 -1.88
N ASN A 180 9.02 20.84 -2.29
CA ASN A 180 10.01 21.88 -2.04
C ASN A 180 10.41 22.58 -3.35
#